data_AF-A0A960FW38-F1
#
_entry.id   AF-A0A960FW38-F1
#
_cell.length_a   1.000
_cell.length_b   1.000
_cell.length_c   1.000
_cell.angle_alpha   90.00
_cell.angle_beta   90.00
_cell.angle_gamma   90.00
#
_symmetry.space_group_name_H-M   'P 1'
#
loop_
_entity.id
_entity.type
_entity.pdbx_description
1 polymer ?
#
loop_
_entity_poly.entity_id
_entity_poly.type
_entity_poly.pdbx_seq_one_letter_code
_entity_poly.pdbx_strand_id
1 'polypeptide(L)'
;MNVDFLLFEGMDLMDFGGPWEVFLTANRLLARQGEPPAFDLVAFTLDGQPVRSYGGLPVGPTGTARGDGVLVVPGTIDVAAATSDANLVDAVRAGRREVTASVCTGAFLVAEAGLLPDNWTTHWEDIAGLALPGGTRARVVDAGAVVTGGGIACGIDVGLHLVARFADSALARLVARQMDYAWDFYGDPAGGERPVVVERTVAAPPHEVYRLWTTSEGIAQFLGPTAIVGPGIGGPYEYQFLDDAPDGLRGGEGCRILALEPDRLVVFTWNSPPGFATRGQHTWVVLSLQPIDGGTHVRLAHWGHGVGPDWEANREYFTSAWERVLDALQAYCG
;
A
#
# COMPACT_ATOMS: atom_id res chain seq x y z
N MET A 1 -17.83 -4.93 -13.65
CA MET A 1 -17.92 -5.35 -12.25
C MET A 1 -18.86 -4.41 -11.52
N ASN A 2 -19.87 -4.93 -10.83
CA ASN A 2 -20.76 -4.10 -10.00
C ASN A 2 -20.08 -3.79 -8.67
N VAL A 3 -20.17 -2.53 -8.22
CA VAL A 3 -19.63 -2.07 -6.94
C VAL A 3 -20.71 -1.27 -6.22
N ASP A 4 -21.28 -1.87 -5.19
CA ASP A 4 -22.26 -1.25 -4.32
C ASP A 4 -21.56 -0.61 -3.12
N PHE A 5 -21.87 0.65 -2.83
CA PHE A 5 -21.42 1.38 -1.66
C PHE A 5 -22.60 1.58 -0.73
N LEU A 6 -22.51 1.00 0.46
CA LEU A 6 -23.51 1.17 1.51
C LEU A 6 -23.33 2.54 2.16
N LEU A 7 -24.34 3.39 2.09
CA LEU A 7 -24.39 4.66 2.80
C LEU A 7 -25.34 4.54 3.99
N PHE A 8 -24.92 5.06 5.14
CA PHE A 8 -25.74 5.10 6.35
C PHE A 8 -25.43 6.34 7.19
N GLU A 9 -26.32 6.66 8.13
CA GLU A 9 -26.19 7.85 8.98
C GLU A 9 -24.94 7.76 9.87
N GLY A 10 -24.18 8.86 9.94
CA GLY A 10 -22.96 8.95 10.73
C GLY A 10 -21.72 8.31 10.12
N MET A 11 -21.81 7.72 8.91
CA MET A 11 -20.65 7.13 8.25
C MET A 11 -19.52 8.16 8.01
N ASP A 12 -18.28 7.69 7.92
CA ASP A 12 -17.15 8.51 7.52
C ASP A 12 -17.15 8.75 6.00
N LEU A 13 -17.10 10.04 5.61
CA LEU A 13 -17.23 10.44 4.20
C LEU A 13 -16.10 9.88 3.33
N MET A 14 -14.88 9.86 3.86
CA MET A 14 -13.68 9.42 3.13
C MET A 14 -13.59 7.90 2.98
N ASP A 15 -14.21 7.14 3.87
CA ASP A 15 -14.26 5.68 3.79
C ASP A 15 -15.05 5.20 2.57
N PHE A 16 -16.10 5.94 2.23
CA PHE A 16 -16.83 5.82 0.97
C PHE A 16 -16.13 6.54 -0.18
N GLY A 17 -15.76 7.81 0.04
CA GLY A 17 -15.30 8.72 -1.02
C GLY A 17 -13.95 8.34 -1.62
N GLY A 18 -13.04 7.77 -0.83
CA GLY A 18 -11.74 7.30 -1.29
C GLY A 18 -11.86 6.20 -2.36
N PRO A 19 -12.45 5.03 -2.04
CA PRO A 19 -12.61 3.97 -3.03
C PRO A 19 -13.53 4.39 -4.19
N TRP A 20 -14.57 5.19 -3.93
CA TRP A 20 -15.43 5.74 -4.99
C TRP A 20 -14.63 6.50 -6.05
N GLU A 21 -13.76 7.44 -5.63
CA GLU A 21 -12.93 8.22 -6.56
C GLU A 21 -11.89 7.36 -7.29
N VAL A 22 -11.38 6.31 -6.65
CA VAL A 22 -10.48 5.34 -7.28
C VAL A 22 -11.17 4.65 -8.46
N PHE A 23 -12.36 4.08 -8.27
CA PHE A 23 -13.07 3.42 -9.37
C PHE A 23 -13.53 4.40 -10.46
N LEU A 24 -13.98 5.61 -10.10
CA LEU A 24 -14.29 6.65 -11.07
C LEU A 24 -13.06 7.01 -11.91
N THR A 25 -11.89 7.15 -11.27
CA THR A 25 -10.65 7.44 -11.98
C THR A 25 -10.23 6.28 -12.88
N ALA A 26 -10.42 5.03 -12.45
CA ALA A 26 -10.17 3.85 -13.28
C ALA A 26 -11.02 3.89 -14.57
N ASN A 27 -12.33 4.07 -14.44
CA ASN A 27 -13.23 4.18 -15.59
C ASN A 27 -12.89 5.37 -16.50
N ARG A 28 -12.53 6.53 -15.93
CA ARG A 28 -12.09 7.71 -16.69
C ARG A 28 -10.83 7.44 -17.49
N LEU A 29 -9.86 6.70 -16.94
CA LEU A 29 -8.62 6.34 -17.63
C LEU A 29 -8.86 5.33 -18.74
N LEU A 30 -9.72 4.33 -18.53
CA LEU A 30 -10.15 3.39 -19.57
C LEU A 30 -10.84 4.11 -20.73
N ALA A 31 -11.75 5.04 -20.43
CA ALA A 31 -12.43 5.83 -21.45
C ALA A 31 -11.45 6.66 -22.31
N ARG A 32 -10.37 7.19 -21.73
CA ARG A 32 -9.30 7.89 -22.48
C ARG A 32 -8.56 6.97 -23.46
N GLN A 33 -8.56 5.67 -23.19
CA GLN A 33 -7.97 4.64 -24.05
C GLN A 33 -8.99 4.07 -25.07
N GLY A 34 -10.25 4.53 -25.02
CA GLY A 34 -11.32 4.00 -25.87
C GLY A 34 -11.93 2.69 -25.36
N GLU A 35 -11.63 2.31 -24.12
CA GLU A 35 -12.13 1.08 -23.48
C GLU A 35 -13.45 1.33 -22.73
N PRO A 36 -14.32 0.31 -22.61
CA PRO A 36 -15.53 0.41 -21.80
C PRO A 36 -15.21 0.51 -20.30
N PRO A 37 -16.14 1.03 -19.47
CA PRO A 37 -15.93 1.08 -18.03
C PRO A 37 -15.81 -0.34 -17.44
N ALA A 38 -14.83 -0.53 -16.55
CA ALA A 38 -14.65 -1.80 -15.84
C ALA A 38 -15.58 -1.94 -14.63
N PHE A 39 -16.01 -0.82 -14.04
CA PHE A 39 -16.79 -0.79 -12.80
C PHE A 39 -18.13 -0.05 -12.98
N ASP A 40 -19.25 -0.65 -12.58
CA ASP A 40 -20.57 0.02 -12.43
C ASP A 40 -20.77 0.35 -10.95
N LEU A 41 -20.81 1.65 -10.62
CA LEU A 41 -20.82 2.12 -9.24
C LEU A 41 -22.23 2.55 -8.82
N VAL A 42 -22.68 2.07 -7.67
CA VAL A 42 -23.91 2.54 -7.04
C VAL A 42 -23.64 2.85 -5.59
N ALA A 43 -24.04 4.04 -5.14
CA ALA A 43 -24.17 4.35 -3.73
C ALA A 43 -25.65 4.21 -3.35
N PHE A 44 -25.95 3.44 -2.31
CA PHE A 44 -27.32 3.15 -1.90
C PHE A 44 -27.50 3.35 -0.40
N THR A 45 -28.72 3.72 -0.01
CA THR A 45 -29.21 3.74 1.37
C THR A 45 -30.37 2.75 1.48
N LEU A 46 -30.65 2.27 2.69
CA LEU A 46 -31.66 1.22 2.90
C LEU A 46 -33.08 1.68 2.50
N ASP A 47 -33.37 2.97 2.64
CA ASP A 47 -34.67 3.59 2.33
C ASP A 47 -34.65 4.49 1.09
N GLY A 48 -33.50 4.57 0.39
CA GLY A 48 -33.31 5.43 -0.77
C GLY A 48 -33.31 6.93 -0.45
N GLN A 49 -33.27 7.34 0.83
CA GLN A 49 -33.17 8.75 1.24
C GLN A 49 -31.71 9.16 1.46
N PRO A 50 -31.37 10.46 1.34
CA PRO A 50 -30.05 10.96 1.72
C PRO A 50 -29.74 10.76 3.20
N VAL A 51 -28.48 10.50 3.51
CA VAL A 51 -27.93 10.37 4.88
C VAL A 51 -26.95 11.50 5.17
N ARG A 52 -26.54 11.69 6.42
CA ARG A 52 -25.43 12.58 6.79
C ARG A 52 -24.23 11.78 7.24
N SER A 53 -23.05 12.19 6.79
CA SER A 53 -21.77 11.69 7.31
C SER A 53 -21.51 12.16 8.76
N TYR A 54 -20.49 11.62 9.43
CA TYR A 54 -20.06 12.01 10.80
C TYR A 54 -19.89 13.53 11.00
N GLY A 55 -19.52 14.27 9.94
CA GLY A 55 -19.40 15.74 9.94
C GLY A 55 -20.66 16.50 9.53
N GLY A 56 -21.79 15.82 9.32
CA GLY A 56 -23.07 16.41 8.94
C GLY A 56 -23.25 16.72 7.46
N LEU A 57 -22.25 16.42 6.61
CA LEU A 57 -22.36 16.62 5.15
C LEU A 57 -23.42 15.65 4.59
N PRO A 58 -24.45 16.13 3.90
CA PRO A 58 -25.46 15.26 3.29
C PRO A 58 -24.89 14.53 2.07
N VAL A 59 -25.16 13.24 1.98
CA VAL A 59 -24.78 12.37 0.85
C VAL A 59 -26.02 11.62 0.38
N GLY A 60 -26.33 11.74 -0.91
CA GLY A 60 -27.49 11.10 -1.53
C GLY A 60 -27.13 9.76 -2.19
N PRO A 61 -28.04 8.78 -2.22
CA PRO A 61 -27.86 7.59 -3.03
C PRO A 61 -27.86 7.95 -4.52
N THR A 62 -27.10 7.18 -5.32
CA THR A 62 -27.09 7.28 -6.79
C THR A 62 -27.96 6.22 -7.46
N GLY A 63 -28.45 5.24 -6.70
CA GLY A 63 -29.33 4.18 -7.20
C GLY A 63 -29.65 3.13 -6.14
N THR A 64 -30.12 1.96 -6.60
CA THR A 64 -30.38 0.79 -5.77
C THR A 64 -29.26 -0.23 -5.91
N ALA A 65 -28.91 -0.89 -4.80
CA ALA A 65 -27.90 -1.94 -4.77
C ALA A 65 -28.14 -2.99 -5.87
N ARG A 66 -27.07 -3.38 -6.56
CA ARG A 66 -27.08 -4.44 -7.58
C ARG A 66 -27.22 -5.83 -6.96
N GLY A 67 -26.68 -6.02 -5.76
CA GLY A 67 -26.81 -7.27 -4.99
C GLY A 67 -25.81 -8.38 -5.38
N ASP A 68 -24.88 -8.09 -6.29
CA ASP A 68 -23.77 -8.94 -6.72
C ASP A 68 -22.46 -8.14 -6.83
N GLY A 69 -21.34 -8.78 -7.18
CA GLY A 69 -20.03 -8.13 -7.31
C GLY A 69 -19.42 -7.71 -5.97
N VAL A 70 -19.00 -6.46 -5.86
CA VAL A 70 -18.33 -5.91 -4.67
C VAL A 70 -19.32 -5.10 -3.82
N LEU A 71 -19.32 -5.31 -2.51
CA LEU A 71 -19.92 -4.40 -1.53
C LEU A 71 -18.81 -3.62 -0.81
N VAL A 72 -18.91 -2.30 -0.68
CA VAL A 72 -18.01 -1.47 0.13
C VAL A 72 -18.77 -0.94 1.34
N VAL A 73 -18.28 -1.27 2.53
CA VAL A 73 -18.86 -0.92 3.84
C VAL A 73 -17.97 0.13 4.53
N PRO A 74 -18.40 1.40 4.61
CA PRO A 74 -17.64 2.43 5.29
C PRO A 74 -17.72 2.28 6.82
N GLY A 75 -16.80 2.91 7.54
CA GLY A 75 -16.84 3.02 8.99
C GLY A 75 -17.67 4.20 9.49
N THR A 76 -17.69 4.32 10.81
CA THR A 76 -18.32 5.38 11.59
C THR A 76 -17.61 5.52 12.94
N ILE A 77 -17.76 6.67 13.58
CA ILE A 77 -17.30 6.89 14.95
C ILE A 77 -18.25 6.25 15.97
N ASP A 78 -19.56 6.24 15.70
CA ASP A 78 -20.54 5.58 16.59
C ASP A 78 -20.77 4.12 16.17
N VAL A 79 -19.74 3.31 16.42
CA VAL A 79 -19.71 1.88 16.07
C VAL A 79 -20.86 1.12 16.76
N ALA A 80 -21.16 1.45 18.01
CA ALA A 80 -22.21 0.79 18.78
C ALA A 80 -23.61 1.03 18.17
N ALA A 81 -23.91 2.27 17.76
CA ALA A 81 -25.17 2.56 17.07
C ALA A 81 -25.27 1.77 15.75
N ALA A 82 -24.24 1.80 14.91
CA ALA A 82 -24.26 1.12 13.61
C ALA A 82 -24.40 -0.41 13.74
N THR A 83 -23.64 -1.03 14.64
CA THR A 83 -23.70 -2.49 14.87
C THR A 83 -25.00 -2.94 15.53
N SER A 84 -25.68 -2.06 16.27
CA SER A 84 -27.01 -2.36 16.85
C SER A 84 -28.17 -2.25 15.85
N ASP A 85 -27.97 -1.63 14.68
CA ASP A 85 -28.98 -1.56 13.63
C ASP A 85 -29.03 -2.87 12.83
N ALA A 86 -30.01 -3.71 13.16
CA ALA A 86 -30.21 -4.99 12.50
C ALA A 86 -30.39 -4.87 10.98
N ASN A 87 -31.00 -3.79 10.48
CA ASN A 87 -31.20 -3.62 9.04
C ASN A 87 -29.87 -3.33 8.34
N LEU A 88 -28.97 -2.60 8.99
CA LEU A 88 -27.64 -2.30 8.46
C LEU A 88 -26.77 -3.56 8.42
N VAL A 89 -26.78 -4.35 9.50
CA VAL A 89 -26.09 -5.64 9.58
C VAL A 89 -26.64 -6.62 8.54
N ASP A 90 -27.97 -6.69 8.38
CA ASP A 90 -28.61 -7.55 7.38
C ASP A 90 -28.28 -7.12 5.95
N ALA A 91 -28.16 -5.82 5.68
CA ALA A 91 -27.75 -5.32 4.37
C ALA A 91 -26.31 -5.73 4.02
N VAL A 92 -25.41 -5.79 5.01
CA VAL A 92 -24.03 -6.28 4.83
C VAL A 92 -24.01 -7.79 4.62
N ARG A 93 -24.87 -8.53 5.33
CA ARG A 93 -25.01 -9.99 5.22
C ARG A 93 -25.65 -10.43 3.90
N ALA A 94 -26.49 -9.59 3.30
CA ALA A 94 -27.32 -9.95 2.17
C ALA A 94 -26.59 -9.96 0.81
N GLY A 95 -27.00 -10.91 -0.04
CA GLY A 95 -26.62 -10.98 -1.46
C GLY A 95 -25.52 -11.99 -1.79
N ARG A 96 -25.36 -12.28 -3.09
CA ARG A 96 -24.23 -13.09 -3.59
C ARG A 96 -23.09 -12.15 -3.93
N ARG A 97 -22.38 -11.66 -2.91
CA ARG A 97 -21.18 -10.83 -3.09
C ARG A 97 -20.00 -11.70 -3.47
N GLU A 98 -19.23 -11.24 -4.46
CA GLU A 98 -17.92 -11.81 -4.77
C GLU A 98 -16.88 -11.32 -3.75
N VAL A 99 -16.96 -10.04 -3.36
CA VAL A 99 -16.14 -9.46 -2.28
C VAL A 99 -16.99 -8.51 -1.43
N THR A 100 -16.86 -8.64 -0.11
CA THR A 100 -17.28 -7.60 0.85
C THR A 100 -16.03 -6.87 1.33
N ALA A 101 -15.89 -5.63 0.93
CA ALA A 101 -14.82 -4.74 1.34
C ALA A 101 -15.27 -3.83 2.49
N SER A 102 -14.40 -3.55 3.45
CA SER A 102 -14.66 -2.55 4.49
C SER A 102 -13.53 -1.55 4.63
N VAL A 103 -13.82 -0.38 5.19
CA VAL A 103 -12.81 0.64 5.55
C VAL A 103 -13.06 1.07 6.99
N CYS A 104 -12.00 1.37 7.75
CA CYS A 104 -12.10 1.84 9.13
C CYS A 104 -12.91 0.84 9.97
N THR A 105 -13.79 1.34 10.82
CA THR A 105 -14.69 0.56 11.66
C THR A 105 -15.80 -0.16 10.89
N GLY A 106 -15.87 -0.05 9.56
CA GLY A 106 -16.79 -0.85 8.73
C GLY A 106 -16.58 -2.36 8.91
N ALA A 107 -15.38 -2.78 9.32
CA ALA A 107 -15.07 -4.17 9.68
C ALA A 107 -15.95 -4.69 10.84
N PHE A 108 -16.45 -3.81 11.73
CA PHE A 108 -17.38 -4.20 12.80
C PHE A 108 -18.73 -4.64 12.25
N LEU A 109 -19.27 -3.95 11.24
CA LEU A 109 -20.50 -4.38 10.57
C LEU A 109 -20.30 -5.70 9.82
N VAL A 110 -19.14 -5.89 9.20
CA VAL A 110 -18.77 -7.17 8.54
C VAL A 110 -18.65 -8.30 9.57
N ALA A 111 -18.13 -8.02 10.77
CA ALA A 111 -18.07 -8.97 11.88
C ALA A 111 -19.47 -9.34 12.39
N GLU A 112 -20.34 -8.37 12.67
CA GLU A 112 -21.72 -8.60 13.09
C GLU A 112 -22.55 -9.33 12.02
N ALA A 113 -22.24 -9.09 10.73
CA ALA A 113 -22.83 -9.84 9.63
C ALA A 113 -22.39 -11.33 9.61
N GLY A 114 -21.37 -11.71 10.39
CA GLY A 114 -20.81 -13.06 10.44
C GLY A 114 -19.90 -13.39 9.25
N LEU A 115 -19.35 -12.36 8.59
CA LEU A 115 -18.55 -12.51 7.37
C LEU A 115 -17.06 -12.34 7.59
N LEU A 116 -16.64 -11.74 8.72
CA LEU A 116 -15.23 -11.41 8.94
C LEU A 116 -14.37 -12.68 9.02
N PRO A 117 -13.27 -12.77 8.24
CA PRO A 117 -12.36 -13.91 8.20
C PRO A 117 -11.43 -13.94 9.43
N ASP A 118 -10.59 -14.98 9.52
CA ASP A 118 -9.58 -15.13 10.58
C ASP A 118 -8.44 -14.09 10.49
N ASN A 119 -8.20 -13.48 9.32
CA ASN A 119 -7.19 -12.45 9.12
C ASN A 119 -7.83 -11.15 8.64
N TRP A 120 -7.68 -10.07 9.41
CA TRP A 120 -8.36 -8.81 9.12
C TRP A 120 -7.59 -7.61 9.67
N THR A 121 -7.99 -6.42 9.22
CA THR A 121 -7.59 -5.11 9.79
C THR A 121 -8.83 -4.24 9.97
N THR A 122 -8.71 -3.19 10.76
CA THR A 122 -9.71 -2.12 10.94
C THR A 122 -8.95 -0.85 11.33
N HIS A 123 -9.64 0.20 11.72
CA HIS A 123 -8.97 1.38 12.27
C HIS A 123 -8.06 0.98 13.44
N TRP A 124 -6.84 1.52 13.47
CA TRP A 124 -5.78 1.03 14.35
C TRP A 124 -6.08 1.23 15.85
N GLU A 125 -6.92 2.22 16.17
CA GLU A 125 -7.44 2.47 17.53
C GLU A 125 -8.46 1.41 17.96
N ASP A 126 -9.14 0.79 16.99
CA ASP A 126 -10.33 -0.03 17.19
C ASP A 126 -10.06 -1.55 17.03
N ILE A 127 -8.85 -1.96 16.65
CA ILE A 127 -8.46 -3.38 16.56
C ILE A 127 -8.78 -4.11 17.87
N ALA A 128 -8.43 -3.53 19.02
CA ALA A 128 -8.72 -4.13 20.32
C ALA A 128 -10.24 -4.15 20.64
N GLY A 129 -10.99 -3.18 20.12
CA GLY A 129 -12.43 -3.04 20.33
C GLY A 129 -13.27 -4.11 19.64
N LEU A 130 -12.79 -4.68 18.53
CA LEU A 130 -13.48 -5.77 17.83
C LEU A 130 -13.44 -7.09 18.61
N ALA A 131 -12.49 -7.24 19.53
CA ALA A 131 -12.37 -8.39 20.44
C ALA A 131 -12.35 -9.78 19.77
N LEU A 132 -11.92 -9.85 18.50
CA LEU A 132 -11.71 -11.08 17.74
C LEU A 132 -10.20 -11.35 17.57
N PRO A 133 -9.77 -12.62 17.45
CA PRO A 133 -8.39 -12.94 17.09
C PRO A 133 -8.10 -12.54 15.63
N GLY A 134 -6.82 -12.36 15.30
CA GLY A 134 -6.37 -12.20 13.91
C GLY A 134 -6.38 -10.77 13.34
N GLY A 135 -6.73 -9.79 14.17
CA GLY A 135 -6.57 -8.37 13.86
C GLY A 135 -5.10 -7.98 13.72
N THR A 136 -4.76 -7.36 12.60
CA THR A 136 -3.40 -6.92 12.25
C THR A 136 -3.36 -5.42 11.95
N ARG A 137 -2.21 -4.78 12.14
CA ARG A 137 -2.02 -3.36 11.81
C ARG A 137 -1.55 -3.24 10.36
N ALA A 138 -2.49 -3.35 9.44
CA ALA A 138 -2.25 -3.23 8.01
C ALA A 138 -3.15 -2.18 7.37
N ARG A 139 -2.72 -1.60 6.24
CA ARG A 139 -3.56 -0.69 5.45
C ARG A 139 -4.70 -1.45 4.76
N VAL A 140 -4.40 -2.62 4.21
CA VAL A 140 -5.39 -3.53 3.60
C VAL A 140 -5.05 -4.96 4.01
N VAL A 141 -6.05 -5.79 4.19
CA VAL A 141 -5.90 -7.25 4.28
C VAL A 141 -6.89 -7.86 3.30
N ASP A 142 -6.41 -8.68 2.37
CA ASP A 142 -7.25 -9.48 1.47
C ASP A 142 -7.31 -10.93 1.96
N ALA A 143 -8.51 -11.39 2.28
CA ALA A 143 -8.82 -12.75 2.71
C ALA A 143 -9.72 -13.48 1.68
N GLY A 144 -9.60 -13.13 0.41
CA GLY A 144 -10.41 -13.68 -0.68
C GLY A 144 -11.77 -13.00 -0.76
N ALA A 145 -12.78 -13.55 -0.08
CA ALA A 145 -14.16 -13.04 -0.14
C ALA A 145 -14.38 -11.75 0.68
N VAL A 146 -13.42 -11.40 1.54
CA VAL A 146 -13.45 -10.19 2.35
C VAL A 146 -12.13 -9.44 2.21
N VAL A 147 -12.23 -8.12 2.03
CA VAL A 147 -11.08 -7.21 1.99
C VAL A 147 -11.28 -6.12 3.02
N THR A 148 -10.46 -6.05 4.05
CA THR A 148 -10.60 -5.03 5.09
C THR A 148 -9.53 -3.96 4.96
N GLY A 149 -9.91 -2.70 5.04
CA GLY A 149 -9.04 -1.54 5.09
C GLY A 149 -8.90 -0.99 6.52
N GLY A 150 -7.71 -0.51 6.84
CA GLY A 150 -7.36 0.06 8.14
C GLY A 150 -7.99 1.44 8.37
N GLY A 151 -7.17 2.48 8.51
CA GLY A 151 -7.68 3.84 8.77
C GLY A 151 -8.39 4.51 7.58
N ILE A 152 -8.91 5.73 7.80
CA ILE A 152 -9.73 6.50 6.83
C ILE A 152 -9.09 6.57 5.43
N ALA A 153 -7.80 6.92 5.37
CA ALA A 153 -7.08 7.02 4.09
C ALA A 153 -6.91 5.67 3.37
N CYS A 154 -7.06 4.55 4.08
CA CYS A 154 -6.94 3.21 3.51
C CYS A 154 -8.09 2.86 2.57
N GLY A 155 -9.18 3.62 2.56
CA GLY A 155 -10.21 3.47 1.53
C GLY A 155 -9.66 3.63 0.10
N ILE A 156 -8.66 4.50 -0.09
CA ILE A 156 -7.97 4.63 -1.39
C ILE A 156 -7.19 3.36 -1.70
N ASP A 157 -6.46 2.78 -0.74
CA ASP A 157 -5.71 1.54 -0.94
C ASP A 157 -6.63 0.35 -1.22
N VAL A 158 -7.76 0.24 -0.52
CA VAL A 158 -8.78 -0.78 -0.78
C VAL A 158 -9.30 -0.64 -2.20
N GLY A 159 -9.65 0.58 -2.64
CA GLY A 159 -10.06 0.84 -4.02
C GLY A 159 -8.99 0.40 -5.03
N LEU A 160 -7.73 0.77 -4.81
CA LEU A 160 -6.64 0.47 -5.74
C LEU A 160 -6.35 -1.03 -5.80
N HIS A 161 -6.39 -1.70 -4.64
CA HIS A 161 -6.29 -3.15 -4.52
C HIS A 161 -7.39 -3.85 -5.32
N LEU A 162 -8.65 -3.41 -5.19
CA LEU A 162 -9.77 -3.98 -5.93
C LEU A 162 -9.71 -3.69 -7.43
N VAL A 163 -9.21 -2.51 -7.84
CA VAL A 163 -8.92 -2.23 -9.26
C VAL A 163 -7.86 -3.20 -9.79
N ALA A 164 -6.79 -3.43 -9.04
CA ALA A 164 -5.74 -4.37 -9.43
C ALA A 164 -6.24 -5.80 -9.56
N ARG A 165 -7.15 -6.21 -8.66
CA ARG A 165 -7.75 -7.54 -8.62
C ARG A 165 -8.75 -7.81 -9.75
N PHE A 166 -9.59 -6.83 -10.08
CA PHE A 166 -10.73 -7.03 -11.00
C PHE A 166 -10.53 -6.46 -12.40
N ALA A 167 -9.52 -5.60 -12.59
CA ALA A 167 -9.07 -5.15 -13.90
C ALA A 167 -7.64 -5.63 -14.13
N ASP A 168 -6.65 -4.83 -13.72
CA ASP A 168 -5.24 -5.22 -13.68
C ASP A 168 -4.40 -4.25 -12.84
N SER A 169 -3.19 -4.68 -12.47
CA SER A 169 -2.26 -3.87 -11.67
C SER A 169 -1.72 -2.64 -12.41
N ALA A 170 -1.70 -2.63 -13.74
CA ALA A 170 -1.21 -1.48 -14.50
C ALA A 170 -2.22 -0.32 -14.42
N LEU A 171 -3.51 -0.61 -14.55
CA LEU A 171 -4.59 0.35 -14.35
C LEU A 171 -4.58 0.91 -12.93
N ALA A 172 -4.44 0.06 -11.90
CA ALA A 172 -4.35 0.52 -10.52
C ALA A 172 -3.18 1.51 -10.30
N ARG A 173 -1.98 1.22 -10.83
CA ARG A 173 -0.83 2.14 -10.76
C ARG A 173 -1.08 3.45 -11.53
N LEU A 174 -1.78 3.41 -12.66
CA LEU A 174 -2.17 4.60 -13.40
C LEU A 174 -3.18 5.45 -12.62
N VAL A 175 -4.15 4.81 -11.95
CA VAL A 175 -5.13 5.48 -11.08
C VAL A 175 -4.41 6.16 -9.93
N ALA A 176 -3.55 5.45 -9.21
CA ALA A 176 -2.75 6.00 -8.13
C ALA A 176 -1.95 7.24 -8.59
N ARG A 177 -1.24 7.14 -9.72
CA ARG A 177 -0.52 8.27 -10.31
C ARG A 177 -1.44 9.44 -10.69
N GLN A 178 -2.61 9.15 -11.28
CA GLN A 178 -3.57 10.17 -11.69
C GLN A 178 -4.20 10.90 -10.50
N MET A 179 -4.31 10.24 -9.35
CA MET A 179 -4.78 10.81 -8.08
C MET A 179 -3.66 11.47 -7.27
N ASP A 180 -2.42 11.48 -7.77
CA ASP A 180 -1.22 11.90 -7.03
C ASP A 180 -1.04 11.16 -5.69
N TYR A 181 -1.40 9.87 -5.71
CA TYR A 181 -1.37 8.99 -4.55
C TYR A 181 -0.19 8.02 -4.64
N ALA A 182 0.69 8.06 -3.65
CA ALA A 182 1.88 7.23 -3.59
C ALA A 182 1.56 5.80 -3.10
N TRP A 183 0.81 5.03 -3.90
CA TRP A 183 0.37 3.68 -3.53
C TRP A 183 1.53 2.71 -3.27
N ASP A 184 2.61 2.81 -4.05
CA ASP A 184 3.83 2.02 -3.88
C ASP A 184 4.67 2.42 -2.64
N PHE A 185 4.33 3.53 -1.95
CA PHE A 185 5.12 4.08 -0.82
C PHE A 185 4.77 3.43 0.53
N TYR A 186 3.56 2.90 0.68
CA TYR A 186 3.09 2.31 1.94
C TYR A 186 3.17 0.79 2.00
N GLY A 187 3.81 0.21 1.00
CA GLY A 187 3.96 -1.21 0.90
C GLY A 187 2.74 -1.92 0.39
N ASP A 188 3.00 -2.89 -0.47
CA ASP A 188 2.08 -3.98 -0.69
C ASP A 188 1.67 -4.57 0.69
N PRO A 189 0.39 -4.54 1.06
CA PRO A 189 -0.10 -5.17 2.29
C PRO A 189 0.13 -6.69 2.33
N ALA A 190 0.46 -7.33 1.22
CA ALA A 190 0.91 -8.73 1.18
C ALA A 190 2.39 -8.93 1.56
N GLY A 191 3.16 -7.85 1.75
CA GLY A 191 4.62 -7.86 1.91
C GLY A 191 5.13 -7.61 3.33
N GLY A 192 4.73 -8.45 4.30
CA GLY A 192 5.40 -8.73 5.58
C GLY A 192 5.70 -7.56 6.54
N GLU A 193 5.11 -7.60 7.74
CA GLU A 193 5.33 -6.66 8.86
C GLU A 193 6.77 -6.64 9.44
N ARG A 194 7.70 -7.47 8.93
CA ARG A 194 9.07 -7.62 9.42
C ARG A 194 10.10 -7.06 8.43
N PRO A 195 10.42 -5.75 8.48
CA PRO A 195 11.48 -5.20 7.66
C PRO A 195 12.85 -5.69 8.13
N VAL A 196 13.79 -5.74 7.20
CA VAL A 196 15.22 -5.75 7.54
C VAL A 196 15.62 -4.30 7.83
N VAL A 197 16.13 -4.02 9.02
CA VAL A 197 16.55 -2.68 9.43
C VAL A 197 18.02 -2.70 9.79
N VAL A 198 18.78 -1.78 9.19
CA VAL A 198 20.20 -1.56 9.48
C VAL A 198 20.42 -0.05 9.65
N GLU A 199 21.22 0.33 10.64
CA GLU A 199 21.50 1.72 10.97
C GLU A 199 23.01 1.96 11.08
N ARG A 200 23.47 3.15 10.67
CA ARG A 200 24.86 3.61 10.82
C ARG A 200 24.94 5.11 11.03
N THR A 201 25.97 5.53 11.75
CA THR A 201 26.37 6.95 11.82
C THR A 201 27.54 7.18 10.88
N VAL A 202 27.44 8.19 10.02
CA VAL A 202 28.49 8.55 9.06
C VAL A 202 28.94 10.00 9.29
N ALA A 203 30.24 10.27 9.12
CA ALA A 203 30.85 11.59 9.35
C ALA A 203 30.71 12.55 8.15
N ALA A 204 29.53 12.56 7.54
CA ALA A 204 29.16 13.43 6.43
C ALA A 204 27.80 14.09 6.67
N PRO A 205 27.57 15.33 6.21
CA PRO A 205 26.28 16.01 6.35
C PRO A 205 25.20 15.36 5.46
N PRO A 206 23.89 15.51 5.80
CA PRO A 206 22.84 14.79 5.09
C PRO A 206 22.77 15.06 3.58
N HIS A 207 23.12 16.26 3.12
CA HIS A 207 23.14 16.58 1.69
C HIS A 207 24.20 15.80 0.90
N GLU A 208 25.33 15.48 1.54
CA GLU A 208 26.37 14.68 0.92
C GLU A 208 25.95 13.21 0.86
N VAL A 209 25.41 12.68 1.96
CA VAL A 209 24.86 11.31 2.00
C VAL A 209 23.71 11.17 0.98
N TYR A 210 22.82 12.15 0.90
CA TYR A 210 21.74 12.18 -0.08
C TYR A 210 22.28 12.13 -1.51
N ARG A 211 23.29 12.94 -1.85
CA ARG A 211 23.94 12.93 -3.16
C ARG A 211 24.56 11.57 -3.48
N LEU A 212 25.21 10.92 -2.50
CA LEU A 212 25.80 9.59 -2.67
C LEU A 212 24.73 8.55 -3.07
N TRP A 213 23.55 8.61 -2.46
CA TRP A 213 22.45 7.66 -2.74
C TRP A 213 21.58 8.01 -3.96
N THR A 214 21.69 9.23 -4.50
CA THR A 214 20.80 9.73 -5.57
C THR A 214 21.50 10.00 -6.90
N THR A 215 22.78 9.62 -7.03
CA THR A 215 23.54 9.76 -8.27
C THR A 215 24.30 8.47 -8.59
N SER A 216 24.41 8.12 -9.87
CA SER A 216 25.22 6.96 -10.31
C SER A 216 26.67 7.08 -9.84
N GLU A 217 27.25 8.27 -9.97
CA GLU A 217 28.61 8.55 -9.51
C GLU A 217 28.74 8.35 -8.00
N GLY A 218 27.78 8.86 -7.22
CA GLY A 218 27.75 8.73 -5.77
C GLY A 218 27.72 7.29 -5.30
N ILE A 219 26.84 6.46 -5.88
CA ILE A 219 26.75 5.03 -5.52
C ILE A 219 28.04 4.30 -5.88
N ALA A 220 28.63 4.59 -7.03
CA ALA A 220 29.86 3.95 -7.49
C ALA A 220 31.05 4.18 -6.54
N GLN A 221 31.06 5.28 -5.77
CA GLN A 221 32.16 5.60 -4.85
C GLN A 221 32.33 4.58 -3.71
N PHE A 222 31.23 4.09 -3.14
CA PHE A 222 31.29 3.24 -1.95
C PHE A 222 30.85 1.80 -2.22
N LEU A 223 30.10 1.53 -3.28
CA LEU A 223 29.65 0.19 -3.59
C LEU A 223 30.50 -0.54 -4.62
N GLY A 224 31.15 0.18 -5.54
CA GLY A 224 32.17 -0.39 -6.44
C GLY A 224 31.71 -0.91 -7.83
N PRO A 225 30.42 -1.15 -8.13
CA PRO A 225 30.02 -1.53 -9.49
C PRO A 225 29.08 -0.52 -10.15
N THR A 226 28.55 -0.90 -11.31
CA THR A 226 27.75 -0.02 -12.18
C THR A 226 26.38 0.27 -11.57
N ALA A 227 26.11 1.55 -11.29
CA ALA A 227 24.80 2.04 -10.87
C ALA A 227 24.16 2.91 -11.94
N ILE A 228 22.87 2.73 -12.19
CA ILE A 228 22.05 3.57 -13.06
C ILE A 228 20.99 4.24 -12.20
N VAL A 229 21.21 5.52 -11.90
CA VAL A 229 20.27 6.33 -11.12
C VAL A 229 19.70 7.41 -12.03
N GLY A 230 18.40 7.31 -12.30
CA GLY A 230 17.67 8.21 -13.18
C GLY A 230 17.34 9.56 -12.53
N PRO A 231 17.01 10.57 -13.34
CA PRO A 231 16.64 11.89 -12.84
C PRO A 231 15.22 11.87 -12.26
N GLY A 232 15.12 11.70 -10.94
CA GLY A 232 13.89 11.91 -10.19
C GLY A 232 12.95 10.71 -10.09
N ILE A 233 11.78 10.95 -9.49
CA ILE A 233 10.78 9.91 -9.16
C ILE A 233 10.33 9.16 -10.42
N GLY A 234 10.29 7.83 -10.34
CA GLY A 234 9.97 6.93 -11.45
C GLY A 234 11.15 6.60 -12.37
N GLY A 235 12.29 7.29 -12.23
CA GLY A 235 13.53 6.98 -12.93
C GLY A 235 14.14 5.64 -12.47
N PRO A 236 15.04 5.05 -13.28
CA PRO A 236 15.76 3.82 -12.89
C PRO A 236 16.54 4.00 -11.59
N TYR A 237 16.62 2.93 -10.80
CA TYR A 237 17.45 2.83 -9.61
C TYR A 237 18.12 1.46 -9.58
N GLU A 238 19.01 1.22 -10.55
CA GLU A 238 19.56 -0.11 -10.81
C GLU A 238 20.99 -0.22 -10.30
N TYR A 239 21.25 -1.24 -9.52
CA TYR A 239 22.58 -1.56 -9.02
C TYR A 239 22.99 -2.93 -9.57
N GLN A 240 24.01 -2.94 -10.43
CA GLN A 240 24.54 -4.17 -11.04
C GLN A 240 25.73 -4.60 -10.21
N PHE A 241 25.73 -5.81 -9.66
CA PHE A 241 26.81 -6.34 -8.81
C PHE A 241 27.36 -7.69 -9.30
N LEU A 242 26.85 -8.17 -10.44
CA LEU A 242 27.31 -9.37 -11.15
C LEU A 242 27.62 -8.98 -12.60
N ASP A 243 28.80 -8.39 -12.82
CA ASP A 243 29.17 -7.81 -14.12
C ASP A 243 29.23 -8.85 -15.26
N ASP A 244 29.54 -10.11 -14.95
CA ASP A 244 29.65 -11.21 -15.91
C ASP A 244 28.30 -11.89 -16.24
N ALA A 245 27.20 -11.49 -15.60
CA ALA A 245 25.88 -12.08 -15.84
C ALA A 245 25.19 -11.50 -17.10
N PRO A 246 24.27 -12.24 -17.74
CA PRO A 246 23.45 -11.71 -18.83
C PRO A 246 22.61 -10.50 -18.40
N ASP A 247 22.22 -9.66 -19.38
CA ASP A 247 21.30 -8.54 -19.13
C ASP A 247 20.02 -9.01 -18.43
N GLY A 248 19.63 -8.33 -17.35
CA GLY A 248 18.48 -8.71 -16.53
C GLY A 248 18.81 -9.73 -15.43
N LEU A 249 20.08 -10.13 -15.28
CA LEU A 249 20.60 -11.00 -14.22
C LEU A 249 21.85 -10.43 -13.53
N ARG A 250 22.16 -9.15 -13.71
CA ARG A 250 23.34 -8.49 -13.12
C ARG A 250 23.10 -7.92 -11.72
N GLY A 251 21.84 -7.77 -11.29
CA GLY A 251 21.53 -7.28 -9.96
C GLY A 251 20.12 -6.72 -9.82
N GLY A 252 20.03 -5.43 -9.51
CA GLY A 252 18.80 -4.69 -9.27
C GLY A 252 18.08 -4.19 -10.52
N GLU A 253 18.18 -4.86 -11.66
CA GLU A 253 17.50 -4.39 -12.88
C GLU A 253 15.99 -4.28 -12.71
N GLY A 254 15.40 -3.27 -13.34
CA GLY A 254 13.97 -2.96 -13.24
C GLY A 254 13.59 -2.14 -12.00
N CYS A 255 14.54 -1.87 -11.10
CA CYS A 255 14.30 -1.07 -9.91
C CYS A 255 14.12 0.42 -10.24
N ARG A 256 13.32 1.12 -9.42
CA ARG A 256 12.89 2.49 -9.68
C ARG A 256 12.88 3.34 -8.42
N ILE A 257 13.11 4.64 -8.59
CA ILE A 257 12.92 5.65 -7.56
C ILE A 257 11.42 5.81 -7.29
N LEU A 258 11.02 5.67 -6.03
CA LEU A 258 9.63 5.83 -5.58
C LEU A 258 9.38 7.20 -4.94
N ALA A 259 10.33 7.70 -4.14
CA ALA A 259 10.24 9.00 -3.51
C ALA A 259 11.62 9.58 -3.23
N LEU A 260 11.69 10.91 -3.25
CA LEU A 260 12.88 11.68 -2.97
C LEU A 260 12.49 12.90 -2.15
N GLU A 261 13.20 13.10 -1.04
CA GLU A 261 13.17 14.34 -0.29
C GLU A 261 14.59 14.75 0.02
N PRO A 262 15.06 15.88 -0.54
CA PRO A 262 16.42 16.36 -0.36
C PRO A 262 16.85 16.30 1.11
N ASP A 263 18.02 15.70 1.32
CA ASP A 263 18.72 15.65 2.61
C ASP A 263 17.99 14.87 3.71
N ARG A 264 16.84 14.23 3.42
CA ARG A 264 16.00 13.55 4.42
C ARG A 264 15.62 12.12 4.04
N LEU A 265 15.22 11.87 2.80
CA LEU A 265 14.56 10.61 2.42
C LEU A 265 14.88 10.18 1.00
N VAL A 266 15.21 8.90 0.82
CA VAL A 266 15.31 8.25 -0.48
C VAL A 266 14.55 6.93 -0.42
N VAL A 267 13.62 6.70 -1.36
CA VAL A 267 12.84 5.45 -1.43
C VAL A 267 12.91 4.88 -2.85
N PHE A 268 13.19 3.59 -2.96
CA PHE A 268 13.32 2.90 -4.24
C PHE A 268 12.85 1.44 -4.14
N THR A 269 12.41 0.86 -5.25
CA THR A 269 12.16 -0.59 -5.32
C THR A 269 13.47 -1.36 -5.36
N TRP A 270 13.43 -2.63 -4.96
CA TRP A 270 14.60 -3.50 -4.93
C TRP A 270 14.26 -4.91 -5.42
N ASN A 271 15.21 -5.55 -6.11
CA ASN A 271 15.04 -6.88 -6.68
C ASN A 271 15.93 -7.89 -5.95
N SER A 272 15.46 -9.13 -5.84
CA SER A 272 16.25 -10.21 -5.26
C SER A 272 17.37 -10.61 -6.23
N PRO A 273 18.56 -11.01 -5.74
CA PRO A 273 19.64 -11.45 -6.62
C PRO A 273 19.23 -12.63 -7.52
N PRO A 274 19.95 -12.85 -8.64
CA PRO A 274 19.76 -14.06 -9.46
C PRO A 274 19.84 -15.34 -8.61
N GLY A 275 18.96 -16.29 -8.91
CA GLY A 275 18.89 -17.58 -8.20
C GLY A 275 17.93 -17.61 -7.01
N PHE A 276 17.47 -16.46 -6.51
CA PHE A 276 16.39 -16.43 -5.52
C PHE A 276 15.03 -16.64 -6.21
N ALA A 277 14.20 -17.53 -5.66
CA ALA A 277 12.82 -17.74 -6.12
C ALA A 277 11.96 -16.47 -6.01
N THR A 278 12.37 -15.53 -5.15
CA THR A 278 11.74 -14.22 -4.93
C THR A 278 12.14 -13.15 -5.94
N ARG A 279 13.01 -13.44 -6.92
CA ARG A 279 13.38 -12.48 -7.97
C ARG A 279 12.18 -12.12 -8.84
N GLY A 280 12.07 -10.85 -9.22
CA GLY A 280 10.93 -10.30 -9.97
C GLY A 280 9.76 -9.88 -9.05
N GLN A 281 9.76 -10.33 -7.80
CA GLN A 281 8.84 -9.84 -6.76
C GLN A 281 9.55 -8.66 -6.08
N HIS A 282 9.40 -7.47 -6.66
CA HIS A 282 10.08 -6.28 -6.17
C HIS A 282 9.65 -5.95 -4.73
N THR A 283 10.65 -5.70 -3.91
CA THR A 283 10.57 -5.16 -2.55
C THR A 283 10.85 -3.66 -2.60
N TRP A 284 10.93 -2.96 -1.47
CA TRP A 284 11.35 -1.55 -1.46
C TRP A 284 12.18 -1.18 -0.23
N VAL A 285 13.07 -0.23 -0.41
CA VAL A 285 13.99 0.26 0.61
C VAL A 285 13.66 1.71 0.93
N VAL A 286 13.57 2.02 2.22
CA VAL A 286 13.40 3.36 2.76
C VAL A 286 14.70 3.75 3.46
N LEU A 287 15.38 4.76 2.93
CA LEU A 287 16.57 5.35 3.51
C LEU A 287 16.22 6.69 4.14
N SER A 288 16.33 6.79 5.47
CA SER A 288 16.11 8.02 6.23
C SER A 288 17.43 8.61 6.69
N LEU A 289 17.58 9.92 6.54
CA LEU A 289 18.77 10.68 6.90
C LEU A 289 18.39 11.65 8.01
N GLN A 290 18.95 11.45 9.20
CA GLN A 290 18.74 12.34 10.34
C GLN A 290 20.05 13.07 10.65
N PRO A 291 20.07 14.42 10.61
CA PRO A 291 21.24 15.17 11.03
C PRO A 291 21.54 14.93 12.52
N ILE A 292 22.81 14.73 12.84
CA ILE A 292 23.31 14.62 14.21
C ILE A 292 24.58 15.47 14.36
N ASP A 293 25.05 15.65 15.60
CA ASP A 293 26.32 16.34 15.84
C ASP A 293 27.47 15.60 15.16
N GLY A 294 28.15 16.28 14.23
CA GLY A 294 29.30 15.73 13.50
C GLY A 294 28.97 14.80 12.32
N GLY A 295 27.70 14.68 11.91
CA GLY A 295 27.37 13.88 10.73
C GLY A 295 25.88 13.57 10.54
N THR A 296 25.61 12.35 10.06
CA THR A 296 24.25 11.88 9.76
C THR A 296 24.04 10.50 10.36
N HIS A 297 22.92 10.31 11.06
CA HIS A 297 22.38 8.98 11.35
C HIS A 297 21.57 8.51 10.14
N VAL A 298 22.03 7.40 9.56
CA VAL A 298 21.47 6.79 8.37
C VAL A 298 20.72 5.55 8.81
N ARG A 299 19.42 5.50 8.52
CA ARG A 299 18.57 4.35 8.78
C ARG A 299 18.05 3.79 7.47
N LEU A 300 18.37 2.52 7.19
CA LEU A 300 17.89 1.77 6.04
C LEU A 300 16.87 0.74 6.52
N ALA A 301 15.65 0.79 5.99
CA ALA A 301 14.61 -0.20 6.24
C ALA A 301 14.13 -0.81 4.92
N HIS A 302 14.27 -2.13 4.78
CA HIS A 302 13.92 -2.89 3.59
C HIS A 302 12.67 -3.73 3.86
N TRP A 303 11.61 -3.39 3.14
CA TRP A 303 10.25 -3.89 3.31
C TRP A 303 9.79 -4.70 2.09
N GLY A 304 8.62 -5.34 2.20
CA GLY A 304 8.01 -6.09 1.09
C GLY A 304 8.40 -7.56 1.05
N HIS A 305 9.11 -8.06 2.06
CA HIS A 305 9.45 -9.46 2.15
C HIS A 305 8.19 -10.28 2.46
N GLY A 306 7.81 -11.20 1.58
CA GLY A 306 6.67 -12.09 1.80
C GLY A 306 6.87 -13.11 2.94
N VAL A 307 6.04 -14.15 2.93
CA VAL A 307 6.02 -15.23 3.92
C VAL A 307 6.51 -16.53 3.30
N GLY A 308 7.25 -17.34 4.08
CA GLY A 308 7.74 -18.65 3.66
C GLY A 308 9.26 -18.77 3.65
N PRO A 309 9.79 -19.97 3.41
CA PRO A 309 11.22 -20.26 3.54
C PRO A 309 12.08 -19.45 2.55
N ASP A 310 11.61 -19.24 1.32
CA ASP A 310 12.33 -18.44 0.32
C ASP A 310 12.46 -16.97 0.75
N TRP A 311 11.41 -16.43 1.38
CA TRP A 311 11.41 -15.06 1.89
C TRP A 311 12.20 -14.91 3.19
N GLU A 312 12.30 -15.95 4.03
CA GLU A 312 13.19 -15.92 5.19
C GLU A 312 14.66 -15.95 4.76
N ALA A 313 15.01 -16.81 3.80
CA ALA A 313 16.35 -16.81 3.20
C ALA A 313 16.69 -15.47 2.53
N ASN A 314 15.70 -14.85 1.88
CA ASN A 314 15.84 -13.51 1.29
C ASN A 314 16.10 -12.44 2.37
N ARG A 315 15.35 -12.45 3.47
CA ARG A 315 15.57 -11.55 4.61
C ARG A 315 16.97 -11.72 5.20
N GLU A 316 17.38 -12.95 5.51
CA GLU A 316 18.71 -13.25 6.07
C GLU A 316 19.84 -12.76 5.15
N TYR A 317 19.70 -12.98 3.84
CA TYR A 317 20.62 -12.46 2.84
C TYR A 317 20.71 -10.93 2.90
N PHE A 318 19.57 -10.24 2.88
CA PHE A 318 19.54 -8.78 2.87
C PHE A 318 19.95 -8.15 4.19
N THR A 319 19.72 -8.80 5.33
CA THR A 319 20.32 -8.39 6.62
C THR A 319 21.83 -8.29 6.46
N SER A 320 22.48 -9.34 5.97
CA SER A 320 23.93 -9.36 5.80
C SER A 320 24.41 -8.40 4.70
N ALA A 321 23.64 -8.25 3.62
CA ALA A 321 24.00 -7.37 2.51
C ALA A 321 23.93 -5.89 2.89
N TRP A 322 22.88 -5.46 3.58
CA TRP A 322 22.72 -4.07 4.00
C TRP A 322 23.73 -3.64 5.07
N GLU A 323 24.12 -4.54 5.96
CA GLU A 323 25.24 -4.32 6.89
C GLU A 323 26.52 -3.94 6.11
N ARG A 324 26.91 -4.76 5.12
CA ARG A 324 28.10 -4.48 4.28
C ARG A 324 27.99 -3.16 3.51
N VAL A 325 26.81 -2.85 2.98
CA VAL A 325 26.54 -1.62 2.23
C VAL A 325 26.71 -0.39 3.11
N LEU A 326 26.13 -0.38 4.32
CA LEU A 326 26.25 0.76 5.22
C LEU A 326 27.64 0.85 5.87
N ASP A 327 28.34 -0.27 6.06
CA ASP A 327 29.76 -0.27 6.48
C ASP A 327 30.65 0.39 5.42
N ALA A 328 30.43 0.08 4.14
CA ALA A 328 31.17 0.71 3.04
C ALA A 328 30.89 2.21 2.93
N LEU A 329 29.62 2.63 3.10
CA LEU A 329 29.25 4.05 3.17
C LEU A 329 29.95 4.73 4.35
N GLN A 330 29.93 4.12 5.53
CA GLN A 330 30.58 4.66 6.73
C GLN A 330 32.09 4.82 6.53
N ALA A 331 32.75 3.82 5.94
CA ALA A 331 34.17 3.86 5.63
C ALA A 331 34.52 4.92 4.58
N TYR A 332 33.63 5.18 3.61
CA TYR A 332 33.82 6.24 2.63
C TYR A 332 33.68 7.65 3.24
N CYS A 333 32.73 7.82 4.18
CA CYS A 333 32.46 9.10 4.83
C CYS A 333 33.35 9.40 6.06
N GLY A 334 34.17 8.45 6.52
CA GLY A 334 35.01 8.57 7.72
C GLY A 334 36.48 8.80 7.40
#